data_AF-A0A521LW44-F1
#
_entry.id   AF-A0A521LW44-F1
#
_cell.length_a   1.000
_cell.length_b   1.000
_cell.length_c   1.000
_cell.angle_alpha   90.00
_cell.angle_beta   90.00
_cell.angle_gamma   90.00
#
_symmetry.space_group_name_H-M   'P 1'
#
loop_
_entity.id
_entity.type
_entity.pdbx_description
1 polymer ?
#
loop_
_entity_poly.entity_id
_entity_poly.type
_entity_poly.pdbx_seq_one_letter_code
_entity_poly.pdbx_strand_id
1 'polypeptide(L)'
;MKRQSPPPSGFPFNRNILAGLPGEYSSHLLKNASRVALPQSQVLFQRGAPGDGCYWLQRGVLKVSVASQSGEERTLAILGPGAIVGEL
;
A
#
# COMPACT_ATOMS: atom_id res chain seq x y z
N MET A 1 -4.31 -28.36 -11.85
CA MET A 1 -5.12 -27.28 -11.20
C MET A 1 -4.42 -26.84 -9.92
N LYS A 2 -3.72 -25.70 -9.90
CA LYS A 2 -3.06 -25.20 -8.69
C LYS A 2 -4.07 -24.44 -7.84
N ARG A 3 -4.37 -24.97 -6.65
CA ARG A 3 -5.12 -24.29 -5.61
C ARG A 3 -4.28 -23.11 -5.10
N GLN A 4 -4.75 -21.88 -5.31
CA GLN A 4 -4.18 -20.72 -4.62
C GLN A 4 -4.53 -20.85 -3.14
N SER A 5 -3.51 -20.97 -2.30
CA SER A 5 -3.61 -20.96 -0.85
C SER A 5 -4.14 -19.60 -0.36
N PRO A 6 -5.00 -19.56 0.66
CA PRO A 6 -5.52 -18.30 1.20
C PRO A 6 -4.36 -17.47 1.76
N PRO A 7 -4.36 -16.14 1.59
CA PRO A 7 -3.36 -15.28 2.20
C PRO A 7 -3.44 -15.39 3.73
N PRO A 8 -2.30 -15.33 4.45
CA PRO A 8 -2.27 -15.39 5.91
C PRO A 8 -3.14 -14.28 6.51
N SER A 9 -3.83 -14.62 7.60
CA SER A 9 -4.71 -13.75 8.40
C SER A 9 -4.08 -12.36 8.58
N GLY A 10 -4.65 -11.39 7.86
CA GLY A 10 -4.01 -10.13 7.53
C GLY A 10 -4.03 -9.07 8.64
N PHE A 11 -3.20 -8.05 8.44
CA PHE A 11 -3.29 -6.80 9.18
C PHE A 11 -4.72 -6.21 9.08
N PRO A 12 -5.26 -5.62 10.16
CA PRO A 12 -6.68 -5.28 10.31
C PRO A 12 -7.22 -4.24 9.31
N PHE A 13 -6.40 -3.70 8.42
CA PHE A 13 -6.76 -2.64 7.46
C PHE A 13 -6.84 -3.10 6.01
N ASN A 14 -6.93 -4.40 5.73
CA ASN A 14 -6.83 -4.92 4.37
C ASN A 14 -8.16 -4.81 3.57
N ARG A 15 -8.75 -3.61 3.50
CA ARG A 15 -9.72 -3.26 2.44
C ARG A 15 -8.94 -2.79 1.22
N ASN A 16 -8.44 -3.75 0.44
CA ASN A 16 -7.78 -3.47 -0.81
C ASN A 16 -8.84 -3.36 -1.93
N ILE A 17 -8.93 -2.21 -2.60
CA ILE A 17 -9.87 -1.99 -3.72
C ILE A 17 -9.67 -2.98 -4.88
N LEU A 18 -8.44 -3.45 -5.13
CA LEU A 18 -8.14 -4.48 -6.13
C LEU A 18 -8.67 -5.86 -5.73
N ALA A 19 -8.80 -6.15 -4.43
CA ALA A 19 -9.39 -7.41 -3.97
C ALA A 19 -10.92 -7.45 -4.15
N GLY A 20 -11.56 -6.27 -4.27
CA GLY A 20 -12.98 -6.16 -4.60
C GLY A 20 -13.28 -6.35 -6.09
N LEU A 21 -12.27 -6.42 -6.95
CA LEU A 21 -12.42 -6.61 -8.39
C LEU A 21 -12.25 -8.10 -8.76
N PRO A 22 -13.03 -8.61 -9.74
CA PRO A 22 -12.73 -9.89 -10.36
C PRO A 22 -11.28 -9.94 -10.85
N GLY A 23 -10.64 -11.11 -10.74
CA GLY A 23 -9.20 -11.29 -10.94
C GLY A 23 -8.68 -10.83 -12.31
N GLU A 24 -9.52 -10.85 -13.35
CA GLU A 24 -9.19 -10.37 -14.69
C GLU A 24 -8.97 -8.84 -14.72
N TYR A 25 -9.82 -8.07 -14.03
CA TYR A 25 -9.74 -6.62 -14.01
C TYR A 25 -8.58 -6.13 -13.16
N SER A 26 -8.35 -6.74 -11.99
CA SER A 26 -7.18 -6.42 -11.16
C SER A 26 -5.87 -6.74 -11.90
N SER A 27 -5.82 -7.87 -12.61
CA SER A 27 -4.66 -8.20 -13.45
C SER A 27 -4.45 -7.16 -14.56
N HIS A 28 -5.51 -6.68 -15.20
CA HIS A 28 -5.41 -5.67 -16.25
C HIS A 28 -4.94 -4.30 -15.74
N LEU A 29 -5.43 -3.86 -14.58
CA LEU A 29 -4.95 -2.63 -13.94
C LEU A 29 -3.46 -2.71 -13.60
N LEU A 30 -3.04 -3.85 -13.07
CA LEU A 30 -1.65 -4.06 -12.66
C LEU A 30 -0.67 -4.25 -13.82
N LYS A 31 -1.14 -4.54 -15.05
CA LYS A 31 -0.26 -4.69 -16.23
C LYS A 31 0.59 -3.44 -16.50
N ASN A 32 0.07 -2.26 -16.23
CA ASN A 32 0.75 -0.98 -16.45
C ASN A 32 1.35 -0.39 -15.16
N ALA A 33 1.33 -1.13 -14.05
CA ALA A 33 1.88 -0.65 -12.80
C ALA A 33 3.41 -0.66 -12.84
N SER A 34 4.01 0.46 -12.46
CA SER A 34 5.46 0.57 -12.30
C SER A 34 5.91 0.04 -10.95
N ARG A 35 7.02 -0.70 -10.92
CA ARG A 35 7.58 -1.22 -9.67
C ARG A 35 8.40 -0.14 -8.97
N VAL A 36 8.07 0.12 -7.71
CA VAL A 36 8.85 1.00 -6.82
C VAL A 36 9.51 0.15 -5.75
N ALA A 37 10.82 0.34 -5.57
CA ALA A 37 11.60 -0.29 -4.52
C ALA A 37 12.27 0.79 -3.69
N LEU A 38 12.08 0.73 -2.37
CA LEU A 38 12.60 1.70 -1.42
C LEU A 38 13.48 0.99 -0.38
N PRO A 39 14.64 1.54 0.00
CA PRO A 39 15.38 1.10 1.17
C PRO A 39 14.61 1.38 2.47
N GLN A 40 15.09 0.76 3.56
CA GLN A 40 14.56 1.04 4.88
C GLN A 40 14.62 2.54 5.21
N SER A 41 13.58 3.04 5.87
CA SER A 41 13.43 4.43 6.31
C SER A 41 13.30 5.47 5.19
N GLN A 42 13.20 5.07 3.92
CA GLN A 42 12.85 6.01 2.85
C GLN A 42 11.34 6.30 2.83
N VAL A 43 10.99 7.56 2.60
CA VAL A 43 9.61 8.01 2.45
C VAL A 43 9.11 7.66 1.04
N LEU A 44 7.94 7.01 0.96
CA LEU A 44 7.27 6.70 -0.30
C LEU A 44 6.63 7.96 -0.92
N PHE A 45 5.85 8.70 -0.14
CA PHE A 45 5.30 10.01 -0.50
C PHE A 45 5.01 10.83 0.77
N GLN A 46 4.79 12.14 0.59
CA GLN A 46 4.43 13.06 1.66
C GLN A 46 3.08 13.71 1.40
N ARG A 47 2.37 14.05 2.46
CA ARG A 47 1.12 14.82 2.37
C ARG A 47 1.39 16.16 1.67
N GLY A 48 0.54 16.50 0.70
CA GLY A 48 0.65 17.74 -0.07
C GLY A 48 1.55 17.65 -1.31
N ALA A 49 2.22 16.52 -1.53
CA ALA A 49 2.84 16.24 -2.82
C ALA A 49 1.76 16.07 -3.90
N PRO A 50 2.03 16.42 -5.18
CA PRO A 50 1.14 16.11 -6.29
C PRO A 50 0.82 14.61 -6.31
N GLY A 51 -0.47 14.27 -6.38
CA GLY A 51 -0.91 12.89 -6.51
C GLY A 51 -0.79 12.42 -7.96
N ASP A 52 -0.04 11.35 -8.20
CA ASP A 52 0.15 10.71 -9.50
C ASP A 52 -0.39 9.27 -9.57
N GLY A 53 -0.88 8.74 -8.44
CA GLY A 53 -1.53 7.44 -8.36
C GLY A 53 -1.48 6.83 -6.95
N CYS A 54 -1.79 5.53 -6.89
CA CYS A 54 -1.75 4.74 -5.67
C CYS A 54 -0.72 3.61 -5.76
N TYR A 55 -0.31 3.09 -4.61
CA TYR A 55 0.72 2.07 -4.49
C TYR A 55 0.15 0.81 -3.85
N TRP A 56 0.47 -0.35 -4.41
CA TRP A 56 0.17 -1.66 -3.84
C TRP A 56 1.40 -2.26 -3.17
N LEU A 57 1.34 -2.47 -1.85
CA LEU A 57 2.45 -2.99 -1.08
C LEU A 57 2.61 -4.50 -1.28
N GLN A 58 3.56 -4.90 -2.12
CA GLN A 58 3.82 -6.33 -2.37
C GLN A 58 4.69 -7.00 -1.29
N ARG A 59 5.65 -6.26 -0.71
CA ARG A 59 6.60 -6.77 0.29
C ARG A 59 7.03 -5.64 1.24
N GLY A 60 7.39 -6.01 2.47
CA GLY A 60 7.87 -5.08 3.48
C GLY A 60 6.74 -4.50 4.33
N VAL A 61 7.05 -3.41 5.02
CA VAL A 61 6.15 -2.72 5.95
C VAL A 61 6.26 -1.22 5.71
N LEU A 62 5.12 -0.53 5.72
CA LEU A 62 5.06 0.93 5.68
C LEU A 62 4.52 1.47 7.01
N LYS A 63 5.15 2.54 7.51
CA LYS A 63 4.64 3.38 8.57
C LYS A 63 3.91 4.56 7.93
N VAL A 64 2.66 4.79 8.33
CA VAL A 64 1.92 6.02 8.02
C VAL A 64 1.95 6.89 9.25
N SER A 65 2.45 8.11 9.11
CA SER A 65 2.56 9.06 10.21
C SER A 65 2.24 10.48 9.80
N VAL A 66 1.95 11.31 10.79
CA VAL A 66 1.82 12.75 10.65
C VAL A 66 2.82 13.43 11.58
N ALA A 67 3.44 14.50 11.09
CA ALA A 67 4.32 15.34 11.90
C ALA A 67 3.61 16.66 12.23
N SER A 68 3.70 17.11 13.47
CA SER A 68 3.26 18.45 13.87
C SER A 68 4.27 19.51 13.40
N GLN A 69 3.87 20.78 13.42
CA GLN A 69 4.79 21.90 13.19
C GLN A 69 5.93 21.98 14.23
N SER A 70 5.72 21.42 15.43
CA SER A 70 6.74 21.32 16.47
C SER A 70 7.65 20.08 16.34
N GLY A 71 7.46 19.26 15.30
CA GLY A 71 8.30 18.09 15.02
C GLY A 71 7.87 16.80 15.72
N GLU A 72 6.73 16.79 16.42
CA GLU A 72 6.18 15.58 17.03
C GLU A 72 5.61 14.66 15.94
N GLU A 73 6.08 13.41 15.88
CA GLU A 73 5.60 12.42 14.93
C GLU A 73 4.59 11.48 15.59
N ARG A 74 3.38 11.41 15.03
CA ARG A 74 2.36 10.44 15.43
C ARG A 74 2.18 9.38 14.37
N THR A 75 2.37 8.12 14.74
CA THR A 75 2.04 6.98 13.87
C THR A 75 0.52 6.79 13.83
N LEU A 76 -0.03 6.76 12.62
CA LEU A 76 -1.44 6.51 12.37
C LEU A 76 -1.71 5.04 12.08
N ALA A 77 -0.83 4.40 11.30
CA ALA A 77 -0.96 3.00 10.93
C ALA A 77 0.38 2.36 10.59
N ILE A 78 0.43 1.04 10.75
CA ILE A 78 1.48 0.17 10.20
C ILE A 78 0.81 -0.75 9.19
N LEU A 79 1.32 -0.74 7.96
CA LEU A 79 0.72 -1.44 6.82
C LEU A 79 1.66 -2.53 6.32
N GLY A 80 1.11 -3.71 6.10
CA GLY A 80 1.84 -4.87 5.58
C GLY A 80 1.45 -5.23 4.14
N PRO A 81 2.02 -6.33 3.62
CA PRO A 81 1.75 -6.78 2.26
C PRO A 81 0.25 -6.93 1.99
N GLY A 82 -0.17 -6.48 0.81
CA GLY A 82 -1.57 -6.42 0.41
C GLY A 82 -2.22 -5.04 0.58
N ALA A 83 -1.66 -4.14 1.39
CA ALA A 83 -2.20 -2.80 1.55
C ALA A 83 -2.11 -1.95 0.27
N ILE A 84 -3.07 -1.04 0.09
CA ILE A 84 -3.01 0.04 -0.89
C ILE A 84 -2.94 1.39 -0.17
N VAL A 85 -2.09 2.29 -0.66
CA VAL A 85 -1.88 3.63 -0.12
C VAL A 85 -1.89 4.67 -1.24
N GLY A 86 -2.22 5.92 -0.91
CA GLY A 86 -2.33 7.01 -1.89
C GLY A 86 -3.59 6.92 -2.76
N GLU A 87 -4.65 6.31 -2.26
CA GLU A 87 -5.94 6.20 -2.96
C GLU A 87 -6.87 7.41 -2.78
N LEU A 88 -6.53 8.30 -1.83
CA LEU A 88 -7.28 9.51 -1.46
C LEU A 88 -6.73 10.78 -2.10
#